data_AF-A0A093X0V2-F1
#
_entry.id   AF-A0A093X0V2-F1
#
_cell.length_a   1.000
_cell.length_b   1.000
_cell.length_c   1.000
_cell.angle_alpha   90.00
_cell.angle_beta   90.00
_cell.angle_gamma   90.00
#
_symmetry.space_group_name_H-M   'P 1'
#
loop_
_entity.id
_entity.type
_entity.pdbx_description
1 polymer ?
#
loop_
_entity_poly.entity_id
_entity_poly.type
_entity_poly.pdbx_seq_one_letter_code
_entity_poly.pdbx_strand_id
1 'polypeptide(L)'
;MEALATQQAEKLKNAHGNDRASVVGYHVQDSSTGNQGPAATTRLASVPGKGPNISVEVDGKIVEVIDQIHMYTTNALLSHPLVSPALQPSLGGLPPLQILTGGGEILRDEQIYVAHKAANPSHYPPPEAFLKDNPLARNQINAWKPTVVQLQVWDDLCHVAPTLSFTRPAKHMYRSTAQFSAWALARAQKREIEILDDDAVSVISRSTSEDGVSPDENTLAKGAVGKAGDPLPPFKHHMIRQRVDRHGNIFELPHASELAGCTMPREEIGSVKPGPARRWMAAKAKFDQRFAREKRKVQRRRVREMGEGYEVFGGEVPPPSAMAGRRVKGKEAAE
;
A
#
# COMPACT_ATOMS: atom_id res chain seq x y z
N MET A 1 12.26 -7.08 21.35
CA MET A 1 12.66 -5.73 20.91
C MET A 1 13.88 -5.26 21.71
N GLU A 2 13.84 -5.30 23.04
CA GLU A 2 14.95 -4.93 23.94
C GLU A 2 16.24 -5.74 23.66
N ALA A 3 16.14 -7.06 23.55
CA ALA A 3 17.30 -7.91 23.20
C ALA A 3 17.90 -7.63 21.81
N LEU A 4 17.09 -7.15 20.86
CA LEU A 4 17.54 -6.84 19.50
C LEU A 4 18.26 -5.48 19.45
N ALA A 5 17.76 -4.50 20.21
CA ALA A 5 18.39 -3.20 20.40
C ALA A 5 19.72 -3.33 21.15
N THR A 6 19.79 -4.17 22.18
CA THR A 6 21.02 -4.48 22.92
C THR A 6 22.04 -5.22 22.06
N GLN A 7 21.62 -6.20 21.25
CA GLN A 7 22.49 -6.87 20.29
C GLN A 7 23.01 -5.94 19.18
N GLN A 8 22.16 -5.03 18.67
CA GLN A 8 22.59 -4.02 17.70
C GLN A 8 23.59 -3.03 18.33
N ALA A 9 23.39 -2.65 19.58
CA ALA A 9 24.29 -1.77 20.31
C ALA A 9 25.66 -2.43 20.58
N GLU A 10 25.71 -3.71 20.95
CA GLU A 10 26.96 -4.46 21.09
C GLU A 10 27.67 -4.70 19.76
N LYS A 11 26.94 -5.02 18.68
CA LYS A 11 27.51 -5.13 17.33
C LYS A 11 28.13 -3.81 16.87
N LEU A 12 27.48 -2.68 17.14
CA LEU A 12 27.99 -1.36 16.77
C LEU A 12 29.19 -0.92 17.62
N LYS A 13 29.30 -1.38 18.88
CA LYS A 13 30.48 -1.16 19.73
C LYS A 13 31.72 -1.92 19.25
N ASN A 14 31.52 -3.11 18.64
CA ASN A 14 32.61 -3.96 18.17
C ASN A 14 32.95 -3.78 16.67
N ALA A 15 32.17 -2.98 15.94
CA ALA A 15 32.39 -2.70 14.53
C ALA A 15 33.68 -1.88 14.33
N HIS A 16 34.75 -2.54 13.89
CA HIS A 16 35.96 -1.86 13.42
C HIS A 16 35.61 -1.05 12.17
N GLY A 17 36.23 0.13 12.02
CA GLY A 17 35.87 1.22 11.11
C GLY A 17 35.90 0.96 9.60
N ASN A 18 35.67 -0.27 9.14
CA ASN A 18 35.60 -0.61 7.73
C ASN A 18 34.53 -1.67 7.39
N ASP A 19 33.48 -1.81 8.21
CA ASP A 19 32.39 -2.73 7.89
C ASP A 19 31.57 -2.13 6.73
N ARG A 20 31.97 -2.41 5.48
CA ARG A 20 31.44 -1.83 4.23
C ARG A 20 29.91 -1.91 4.19
N ALA A 21 29.32 -2.95 4.76
CA ALA A 21 27.86 -3.12 4.88
C ALA A 21 27.18 -2.04 5.73
N SER A 22 27.79 -1.60 6.84
CA SER A 22 27.26 -0.51 7.69
C SER A 22 27.33 0.86 7.01
N VAL A 23 28.24 1.01 6.04
CA VAL A 23 28.44 2.22 5.25
C VAL A 23 27.53 2.23 4.02
N VAL A 24 27.28 1.07 3.41
CA VAL A 24 26.54 0.92 2.15
C VAL A 24 25.06 0.60 2.38
N GLY A 25 24.69 0.06 3.55
CA GLY A 25 23.29 -0.16 3.96
C GLY A 25 22.63 -1.41 3.36
N TYR A 26 23.40 -2.30 2.75
CA TYR A 26 22.96 -3.61 2.26
C TYR A 26 24.17 -4.55 2.16
N HIS A 27 23.88 -5.84 2.10
CA HIS A 27 24.86 -6.91 1.91
C HIS A 27 24.54 -7.70 0.64
N VAL A 28 25.55 -8.06 -0.14
CA VAL A 28 25.39 -8.86 -1.37
C VAL A 28 26.10 -10.18 -1.17
N GLN A 29 25.37 -11.29 -1.29
CA GLN A 29 25.89 -12.65 -1.27
C GLN A 29 25.96 -13.19 -2.70
N ASP A 30 27.13 -13.69 -3.09
CA ASP A 30 27.27 -14.44 -4.34
C ASP A 30 26.58 -15.79 -4.20
N SER A 31 25.70 -16.12 -5.15
CA SER A 31 24.93 -17.36 -5.17
C SER A 31 25.79 -18.62 -5.28
N SER A 32 27.06 -18.49 -5.66
CA SER A 32 28.01 -19.60 -5.87
C SER A 32 28.70 -20.11 -4.60
N THR A 33 28.62 -19.40 -3.46
CA THR A 33 29.33 -19.77 -2.22
C THR A 33 28.42 -20.05 -1.01
N GLY A 34 27.10 -20.13 -1.21
CA GLY A 34 26.12 -20.37 -0.15
C GLY A 34 25.42 -21.72 -0.28
N ASN A 35 25.75 -22.64 0.63
CA ASN A 35 25.07 -23.91 0.96
C ASN A 35 23.70 -24.13 0.26
N GLN A 36 23.66 -25.04 -0.74
CA GLN A 36 22.45 -25.52 -1.44
C GLN A 36 21.55 -26.40 -0.53
N GLY A 37 21.39 -26.02 0.73
CA GLY A 37 20.45 -26.67 1.65
C GLY A 37 19.04 -26.10 1.49
N PRO A 38 17.99 -26.82 1.91
CA PRO A 38 16.60 -26.36 1.84
C PRO A 38 16.32 -25.02 2.56
N ALA A 39 17.25 -24.55 3.40
CA ALA A 39 17.21 -23.24 4.05
C ALA A 39 17.53 -22.04 3.13
N ALA A 40 18.29 -22.23 2.05
CA ALA A 40 18.66 -21.15 1.12
C ALA A 40 17.52 -20.80 0.16
N THR A 41 16.83 -21.80 -0.37
CA THR A 41 15.59 -21.65 -1.16
C THR A 41 14.42 -21.08 -0.34
N THR A 42 14.39 -21.36 0.97
CA THR A 42 13.38 -20.79 1.88
C THR A 42 13.56 -19.28 2.13
N ARG A 43 14.76 -18.70 1.91
CA ARG A 43 15.03 -17.27 2.14
C ARG A 43 14.69 -16.37 0.95
N LEU A 44 14.58 -16.91 -0.26
CA LEU A 44 14.34 -16.17 -1.49
C LEU A 44 12.87 -15.76 -1.69
N ALA A 45 11.95 -16.45 -1.01
CA ALA A 45 10.51 -16.24 -1.11
C ALA A 45 9.88 -15.85 0.24
N SER A 46 10.65 -15.25 1.16
CA SER A 46 10.05 -14.75 2.39
C SER A 46 9.26 -13.48 2.07
N VAL A 47 7.98 -13.51 2.43
CA VAL A 47 7.21 -12.27 2.61
C VAL A 47 8.07 -11.35 3.50
N PRO A 48 8.37 -10.11 3.07
CA PRO A 48 9.22 -9.17 3.81
C PRO A 48 8.70 -8.96 5.23
N GLY A 49 9.30 -9.58 6.24
CA GLY A 49 8.83 -9.42 7.62
C GLY A 49 9.32 -10.44 8.63
N LYS A 50 9.79 -11.63 8.20
CA LYS A 50 10.40 -12.60 9.13
C LYS A 50 11.93 -12.45 9.17
N GLY A 51 12.36 -11.36 9.77
CA GLY A 51 13.77 -10.98 9.94
C GLY A 51 13.90 -9.45 10.00
N PRO A 52 14.99 -8.92 10.58
CA PRO A 52 15.20 -7.47 10.57
C PRO A 52 15.34 -6.89 9.15
N ASN A 53 15.74 -7.74 8.20
CA ASN A 53 16.21 -7.35 6.88
C ASN A 53 15.41 -8.05 5.77
N ILE A 54 15.27 -7.36 4.64
CA ILE A 54 14.56 -7.85 3.46
C ILE A 54 15.58 -8.48 2.52
N SER A 55 15.35 -9.69 2.04
CA SER A 55 16.22 -10.34 1.06
C SER A 55 15.54 -10.43 -0.30
N VAL A 56 16.26 -10.13 -1.37
CA VAL A 56 15.76 -10.17 -2.75
C VAL A 56 16.87 -10.60 -3.69
N GLU A 57 16.54 -11.46 -4.65
CA GLU A 57 17.48 -11.82 -5.71
C GLU A 57 17.56 -10.67 -6.73
N VAL A 58 18.77 -10.19 -7.00
CA VAL A 58 19.05 -9.16 -8.02
C VAL A 58 20.23 -9.64 -8.84
N ASP A 59 20.01 -9.86 -10.14
CA ASP A 59 21.05 -10.25 -11.10
C ASP A 59 21.82 -11.52 -10.68
N GLY A 60 21.08 -12.53 -10.19
CA GLY A 60 21.63 -13.81 -9.74
C GLY A 60 22.36 -13.75 -8.39
N LYS A 61 22.28 -12.63 -7.67
CA LYS A 61 22.88 -12.44 -6.33
C LYS A 61 21.80 -12.18 -5.30
N ILE A 62 21.98 -12.70 -4.09
CA ILE A 62 21.07 -12.41 -2.98
C ILE A 62 21.48 -11.10 -2.34
N VAL A 63 20.61 -10.10 -2.41
CA VAL A 63 20.79 -8.80 -1.77
C VAL A 63 19.96 -8.77 -0.50
N GLU A 64 20.64 -8.62 0.64
CA GLU A 64 20.03 -8.39 1.94
C GLU A 64 20.05 -6.88 2.25
N VAL A 65 18.87 -6.28 2.35
CA VAL A 65 18.68 -4.86 2.64
C VAL A 65 18.70 -4.63 4.14
N ILE A 66 19.71 -3.90 4.62
CA ILE A 66 19.95 -3.61 6.04
C ILE A 66 19.34 -2.25 6.40
N ASP A 67 19.53 -1.25 5.54
CA ASP A 67 18.98 0.08 5.75
C ASP A 67 17.46 0.06 5.56
N GLN A 68 16.80 0.96 6.26
CA GLN A 68 15.36 1.14 6.13
C GLN A 68 15.00 1.66 4.72
N ILE A 69 14.05 0.98 4.06
CA ILE A 69 13.62 1.34 2.70
C ILE A 69 12.55 2.44 2.73
N HIS A 70 11.59 2.34 3.65
CA HIS A 70 10.45 3.28 3.74
C HIS A 70 10.56 4.19 4.96
N MET A 71 10.24 5.48 4.81
CA MET A 71 10.18 6.39 5.97
C MET A 71 8.95 6.14 6.85
N TYR A 72 7.87 5.61 6.27
CA TYR A 72 6.60 5.35 6.95
C TYR A 72 6.71 4.32 8.07
N THR A 73 7.46 3.22 7.85
CA THR A 73 7.58 2.13 8.80
C THR A 73 8.92 1.39 8.67
N THR A 74 9.27 0.56 9.64
CA THR A 74 10.49 -0.27 9.59
C THR A 74 10.33 -1.40 8.57
N ASN A 75 11.45 -1.92 8.06
CA ASN A 75 11.45 -3.04 7.12
C ASN A 75 10.70 -4.28 7.67
N ALA A 76 10.82 -4.55 8.97
CA ALA A 76 10.17 -5.67 9.64
C ALA A 76 8.63 -5.53 9.71
N LEU A 77 8.10 -4.31 9.58
CA LEU A 77 6.66 -4.03 9.64
C LEU A 77 6.02 -3.89 8.27
N LEU A 78 6.78 -3.97 7.16
CA LEU A 78 6.19 -3.82 5.82
C LEU A 78 5.13 -4.88 5.51
N SER A 79 5.30 -6.12 5.96
CA SER A 79 4.25 -7.15 5.82
C SER A 79 3.16 -7.09 6.88
N HIS A 80 3.24 -6.15 7.84
CA HIS A 80 2.25 -6.09 8.91
C HIS A 80 0.88 -5.72 8.31
N PRO A 81 -0.21 -6.44 8.60
CA PRO A 81 -1.51 -6.20 7.98
C PRO A 81 -2.13 -4.80 8.21
N LEU A 82 -1.72 -4.10 9.28
CA LEU A 82 -2.11 -2.70 9.53
C LEU A 82 -1.25 -1.68 8.76
N VAL A 83 -0.10 -2.11 8.21
CA VAL A 83 0.77 -1.30 7.36
C VAL A 83 0.45 -1.56 5.89
N SER A 84 0.25 -2.82 5.53
CA SER A 84 -0.08 -3.28 4.18
C SER A 84 -1.41 -4.04 4.19
N PRO A 85 -2.56 -3.35 4.02
CA PRO A 85 -3.89 -3.97 4.11
C PRO A 85 -4.14 -5.09 3.09
N ALA A 86 -3.41 -5.13 1.97
CA ALA A 86 -3.45 -6.26 1.04
C ALA A 86 -3.11 -7.61 1.71
N LEU A 87 -2.34 -7.58 2.81
CA LEU A 87 -1.98 -8.75 3.62
C LEU A 87 -2.93 -9.03 4.78
N GLN A 88 -3.99 -8.22 4.98
CA GLN A 88 -5.05 -8.57 5.93
C GLN A 88 -5.62 -9.95 5.57
N PRO A 89 -5.81 -10.85 6.55
CA PRO A 89 -6.39 -12.16 6.27
C PRO A 89 -7.79 -12.06 5.68
N SER A 90 -8.57 -11.07 6.13
CA SER A 90 -9.88 -10.74 5.58
C SER A 90 -10.09 -9.24 5.56
N LEU A 91 -10.77 -8.76 4.53
CA LEU A 91 -11.34 -7.41 4.44
C LEU A 91 -12.88 -7.46 4.43
N GLY A 92 -13.46 -8.58 4.87
CA GLY A 92 -14.90 -8.72 5.07
C GLY A 92 -15.37 -8.02 6.35
N GLY A 93 -16.67 -7.76 6.44
CA GLY A 93 -17.31 -7.16 7.62
C GLY A 93 -17.10 -5.66 7.78
N LEU A 94 -16.37 -5.01 6.88
CA LEU A 94 -16.22 -3.56 6.86
C LEU A 94 -17.54 -2.86 6.46
N PRO A 95 -17.71 -1.57 6.80
CA PRO A 95 -18.75 -0.73 6.21
C PRO A 95 -18.71 -0.77 4.67
N PRO A 96 -19.81 -0.44 3.98
CA PRO A 96 -19.79 -0.37 2.51
C PRO A 96 -18.67 0.54 2.01
N LEU A 97 -17.91 0.06 1.01
CA LEU A 97 -16.74 0.77 0.48
C LEU A 97 -17.02 1.26 -0.94
N GLN A 98 -16.67 2.51 -1.21
CA GLN A 98 -16.45 2.98 -2.58
C GLN A 98 -14.95 3.12 -2.80
N ILE A 99 -14.44 2.48 -3.85
CA ILE A 99 -13.05 2.56 -4.26
C ILE A 99 -13.02 3.16 -5.67
N LEU A 100 -12.41 4.34 -5.78
CA LEU A 100 -12.20 5.04 -7.04
C LEU A 100 -10.73 4.93 -7.40
N THR A 101 -10.46 4.52 -8.63
CA THR A 101 -9.10 4.26 -9.10
C THR A 101 -8.89 4.90 -10.46
N GLY A 102 -7.82 5.68 -10.64
CA GLY A 102 -7.41 6.16 -11.96
C GLY A 102 -6.70 5.09 -12.80
N GLY A 103 -7.04 5.02 -14.08
CA GLY A 103 -6.49 4.08 -15.05
C GLY A 103 -5.02 4.34 -15.36
N GLY A 104 -4.56 5.59 -15.18
CA GLY A 104 -3.17 6.03 -15.30
C GLY A 104 -2.37 5.96 -13.99
N GLU A 105 -2.91 5.38 -12.93
CA GLU A 105 -2.21 5.26 -11.64
C GLU A 105 -1.26 4.06 -11.59
N ILE A 106 -0.08 4.27 -10.99
CA ILE A 106 0.84 3.17 -10.64
C ILE A 106 0.20 2.26 -9.56
N LEU A 107 -0.67 2.81 -8.72
CA LEU A 107 -1.35 2.10 -7.62
C LEU A 107 -2.62 1.38 -8.08
N ARG A 108 -2.98 1.46 -9.37
CA ARG A 108 -4.27 1.00 -9.89
C ARG A 108 -4.57 -0.44 -9.52
N ASP A 109 -3.63 -1.33 -9.78
CA ASP A 109 -3.86 -2.78 -9.63
C ASP A 109 -4.00 -3.18 -8.15
N GLU A 110 -3.33 -2.48 -7.22
CA GLU A 110 -3.50 -2.69 -5.79
C GLU A 110 -4.90 -2.28 -5.31
N GLN A 111 -5.40 -1.12 -5.77
CA GLN A 111 -6.74 -0.64 -5.41
C GLN A 111 -7.82 -1.60 -5.94
N ILE A 112 -7.67 -2.07 -7.18
CA ILE A 112 -8.52 -3.11 -7.77
C ILE A 112 -8.46 -4.40 -6.95
N TYR A 113 -7.27 -4.88 -6.60
CA TYR A 113 -7.09 -6.09 -5.79
C TYR A 113 -7.78 -5.98 -4.43
N VAL A 114 -7.57 -4.87 -3.70
CA VAL A 114 -8.18 -4.61 -2.39
C VAL A 114 -9.71 -4.59 -2.48
N ALA A 115 -10.27 -4.00 -3.54
CA ALA A 115 -11.71 -3.98 -3.78
C ALA A 115 -12.28 -5.39 -3.94
N HIS A 116 -11.64 -6.24 -4.75
CA HIS A 116 -12.07 -7.62 -4.96
C HIS A 116 -11.87 -8.48 -3.70
N LYS A 117 -10.78 -8.24 -2.95
CA LYS A 117 -10.52 -8.91 -1.67
C LYS A 117 -11.56 -8.58 -0.61
N ALA A 118 -12.01 -7.33 -0.51
CA ALA A 118 -13.09 -6.95 0.41
C ALA A 118 -14.42 -7.61 0.02
N ALA A 119 -14.74 -7.66 -1.28
CA ALA A 119 -15.96 -8.27 -1.79
C ALA A 119 -15.94 -9.81 -1.83
N ASN A 120 -14.76 -10.45 -1.76
CA ASN A 120 -14.61 -11.90 -1.75
C ASN A 120 -13.32 -12.35 -1.02
N PRO A 121 -13.25 -12.25 0.32
CA PRO A 121 -12.01 -12.52 1.06
C PRO A 121 -11.42 -13.92 0.85
N SER A 122 -12.26 -14.93 0.67
CA SER A 122 -11.84 -16.33 0.50
C SER A 122 -11.08 -16.57 -0.80
N HIS A 123 -11.35 -15.78 -1.84
CA HIS A 123 -10.69 -15.90 -3.15
C HIS A 123 -9.36 -15.14 -3.20
N TYR A 124 -9.14 -14.19 -2.29
CA TYR A 124 -7.93 -13.35 -2.23
C TYR A 124 -7.20 -13.47 -0.88
N PRO A 125 -6.83 -14.70 -0.44
CA PRO A 125 -6.13 -14.90 0.82
C PRO A 125 -4.70 -14.33 0.74
N PRO A 126 -4.08 -13.99 1.88
CA PRO A 126 -2.65 -13.67 1.92
C PRO A 126 -1.75 -14.81 1.37
N PRO A 127 -0.48 -14.50 1.08
CA PRO A 127 0.51 -15.50 0.67
C PRO A 127 0.60 -16.69 1.65
N GLU A 128 0.93 -17.87 1.14
CA GLU A 128 1.01 -19.07 1.99
C GLU A 128 2.08 -18.93 3.09
N ALA A 129 3.22 -18.32 2.74
CA ALA A 129 4.28 -18.03 3.70
C ALA A 129 3.78 -17.15 4.87
N PHE A 130 2.95 -16.14 4.57
CA PHE A 130 2.34 -15.31 5.60
C PHE A 130 1.39 -16.13 6.51
N LEU A 131 0.57 -17.00 5.92
CA LEU A 131 -0.38 -17.83 6.67
C LEU A 131 0.30 -18.89 7.54
N LYS A 132 1.42 -19.46 7.08
CA LYS A 132 2.24 -20.40 7.86
C LYS A 132 2.83 -19.72 9.10
N ASP A 133 3.25 -18.48 8.95
CA ASP A 133 3.82 -17.68 10.05
C ASP A 133 2.77 -17.11 10.99
N ASN A 134 1.52 -17.00 10.54
CA ASN A 134 0.39 -16.49 11.31
C ASN A 134 -0.78 -17.50 11.30
N PRO A 135 -0.71 -18.62 12.05
CA PRO A 135 -1.73 -19.67 11.97
C PRO A 135 -3.15 -19.19 12.27
N LEU A 136 -3.30 -18.19 13.16
CA LEU A 136 -4.59 -17.57 13.48
C LEU A 136 -5.21 -16.83 12.29
N ALA A 137 -4.39 -16.34 11.34
CA ALA A 137 -4.86 -15.64 10.15
C ALA A 137 -5.75 -16.52 9.26
N ARG A 138 -5.49 -17.83 9.21
CA ARG A 138 -6.29 -18.76 8.39
C ARG A 138 -7.76 -18.77 8.83
N ASN A 139 -8.00 -18.74 10.14
CA ASN A 139 -9.35 -18.71 10.70
C ASN A 139 -10.05 -17.38 10.43
N GLN A 140 -9.29 -16.30 10.23
CA GLN A 140 -9.83 -14.95 9.99
C GLN A 140 -10.32 -14.74 8.56
N ILE A 141 -9.80 -15.48 7.57
CA ILE A 141 -10.15 -15.30 6.13
C ILE A 141 -11.67 -15.26 5.93
N ASN A 142 -12.39 -16.21 6.54
CA ASN A 142 -13.83 -16.37 6.42
C ASN A 142 -14.62 -15.98 7.68
N ALA A 143 -13.99 -15.31 8.64
CA ALA A 143 -14.64 -14.99 9.92
C ALA A 143 -15.78 -13.96 9.76
N TRP A 144 -15.78 -13.17 8.68
CA TRP A 144 -16.77 -12.14 8.42
C TRP A 144 -17.40 -12.28 7.04
N LYS A 145 -18.62 -11.76 6.90
CA LYS A 145 -19.33 -11.69 5.62
C LYS A 145 -18.55 -10.80 4.65
N PRO A 146 -18.60 -11.06 3.33
CA PRO A 146 -17.96 -10.17 2.37
C PRO A 146 -18.51 -8.73 2.47
N THR A 147 -17.63 -7.77 2.23
CA THR A 147 -17.98 -6.35 2.28
C THR A 147 -18.65 -5.92 0.98
N VAL A 148 -19.62 -5.03 1.09
CA VAL A 148 -20.29 -4.43 -0.06
C VAL A 148 -19.39 -3.36 -0.67
N VAL A 149 -19.03 -3.50 -1.95
CA VAL A 149 -18.03 -2.65 -2.62
C VAL A 149 -18.57 -2.08 -3.93
N GLN A 150 -18.42 -0.76 -4.15
CA GLN A 150 -18.48 -0.16 -5.48
C GLN A 150 -17.05 0.15 -5.94
N LEU A 151 -16.61 -0.49 -7.02
CA LEU A 151 -15.34 -0.20 -7.68
C LEU A 151 -15.59 0.57 -8.98
N GLN A 152 -14.95 1.73 -9.11
CA GLN A 152 -14.90 2.50 -10.35
C GLN A 152 -13.46 2.71 -10.80
N VAL A 153 -13.13 2.21 -11.98
CA VAL A 153 -11.83 2.44 -12.65
C VAL A 153 -12.04 3.53 -13.70
N TRP A 154 -11.44 4.69 -13.48
CA TRP A 154 -11.61 5.89 -14.30
C TRP A 154 -10.51 6.01 -15.33
N ASP A 155 -10.86 6.01 -16.61
CA ASP A 155 -9.89 5.99 -17.70
C ASP A 155 -8.94 7.19 -17.66
N ASP A 156 -7.66 6.90 -17.89
CA ASP A 156 -6.56 7.87 -18.03
C ASP A 156 -6.34 8.84 -16.84
N LEU A 157 -7.11 8.70 -15.75
CA LEU A 157 -6.97 9.59 -14.60
C LEU A 157 -5.70 9.28 -13.81
N CYS A 158 -5.08 10.36 -13.34
CA CYS A 158 -3.88 10.32 -12.52
C CYS A 158 -4.21 10.04 -11.04
N HIS A 159 -3.15 9.94 -10.24
CA HIS A 159 -3.26 9.73 -8.80
C HIS A 159 -4.00 10.89 -8.12
N VAL A 160 -5.00 10.55 -7.30
CA VAL A 160 -5.86 11.49 -6.56
C VAL A 160 -6.50 12.55 -7.46
N ALA A 161 -7.03 12.12 -8.62
CA ALA A 161 -7.75 12.99 -9.55
C ALA A 161 -8.81 13.92 -8.94
N PRO A 162 -9.53 13.59 -7.84
CA PRO A 162 -10.47 14.52 -7.21
C PRO A 162 -9.84 15.86 -6.76
N THR A 163 -8.53 15.90 -6.49
CA THR A 163 -7.82 17.16 -6.18
C THR A 163 -7.84 18.17 -7.33
N LEU A 164 -8.08 17.72 -8.55
CA LEU A 164 -8.23 18.53 -9.75
C LEU A 164 -9.71 18.87 -9.99
N SER A 165 -10.39 19.38 -8.95
CA SER A 165 -11.85 19.61 -8.93
C SER A 165 -12.38 20.56 -10.02
N PHE A 166 -11.49 21.35 -10.64
CA PHE A 166 -11.79 22.18 -11.80
C PHE A 166 -12.01 21.37 -13.09
N THR A 167 -11.55 20.12 -13.14
CA THR A 167 -11.72 19.23 -14.30
C THR A 167 -13.09 18.57 -14.32
N ARG A 168 -13.61 18.29 -15.52
CA ARG A 168 -14.87 17.54 -15.67
C ARG A 168 -14.86 16.15 -15.02
N PRO A 169 -13.86 15.27 -15.25
CA PRO A 169 -13.84 13.95 -14.63
C PRO A 169 -13.87 14.04 -13.09
N ALA A 170 -13.12 14.97 -12.48
CA ALA A 170 -13.17 15.14 -11.02
C ALA A 170 -14.57 15.55 -10.52
N LYS A 171 -15.29 16.43 -11.26
CA LYS A 171 -16.68 16.78 -10.93
C LYS A 171 -17.60 15.55 -11.00
N HIS A 172 -17.42 14.67 -11.99
CA HIS A 172 -18.16 13.40 -12.05
C HIS A 172 -17.77 12.47 -10.89
N MET A 173 -16.50 12.38 -10.51
CA MET A 173 -16.08 11.60 -9.33
C MET A 173 -16.77 12.09 -8.05
N TYR A 174 -16.87 13.41 -7.83
CA TYR A 174 -17.62 13.96 -6.70
C TYR A 174 -19.11 13.60 -6.75
N ARG A 175 -19.75 13.63 -7.92
CA ARG A 175 -21.14 13.18 -8.08
C ARG A 175 -21.31 11.69 -7.74
N SER A 176 -20.41 10.85 -8.24
CA SER A 176 -20.38 9.41 -7.90
C SER A 176 -20.20 9.18 -6.39
N THR A 177 -19.29 9.91 -5.75
CA THR A 177 -19.10 9.84 -4.30
C THR A 177 -20.31 10.33 -3.53
N ALA A 178 -20.96 11.40 -3.98
CA ALA A 178 -22.19 11.89 -3.36
C ALA A 178 -23.34 10.86 -3.52
N GLN A 179 -23.48 10.24 -4.69
CA GLN A 179 -24.44 9.17 -4.95
C GLN A 179 -24.23 7.97 -4.00
N PHE A 180 -23.00 7.46 -3.93
CA PHE A 180 -22.69 6.35 -3.04
C PHE A 180 -22.87 6.72 -1.56
N SER A 181 -22.46 7.92 -1.15
CA SER A 181 -22.60 8.37 0.24
C SER A 181 -24.05 8.49 0.65
N ALA A 182 -24.91 9.05 -0.21
CA ALA A 182 -26.35 9.09 0.01
C ALA A 182 -26.91 7.67 0.14
N TRP A 183 -26.57 6.76 -0.77
CA TRP A 183 -27.00 5.36 -0.68
C TRP A 183 -26.54 4.68 0.61
N ALA A 184 -25.26 4.85 0.99
CA ALA A 184 -24.68 4.21 2.16
C ALA A 184 -25.32 4.72 3.45
N LEU A 185 -25.57 6.03 3.56
CA LEU A 185 -26.22 6.63 4.70
C LEU A 185 -27.70 6.22 4.78
N ALA A 186 -28.41 6.16 3.65
CA ALA A 186 -29.82 5.74 3.61
C ALA A 186 -29.96 4.28 4.06
N ARG A 187 -29.05 3.42 3.56
CA ARG A 187 -28.94 2.02 3.98
C ARG A 187 -28.66 1.89 5.48
N ALA A 188 -27.73 2.67 6.02
CA ALA A 188 -27.37 2.61 7.44
C ALA A 188 -28.52 3.06 8.34
N GLN A 189 -29.23 4.12 7.96
CA GLN A 189 -30.34 4.68 8.71
C GLN A 189 -31.68 3.98 8.47
N LYS A 190 -31.76 3.09 7.45
CA LYS A 190 -33.00 2.43 7.00
C LYS A 190 -34.11 3.44 6.67
N ARG A 191 -33.73 4.60 6.11
CA ARG A 191 -34.65 5.66 5.69
C ARG A 191 -34.11 6.37 4.45
N GLU A 192 -35.00 7.05 3.75
CA GLU A 192 -34.62 7.96 2.68
C GLU A 192 -33.91 9.20 3.25
N ILE A 193 -33.04 9.80 2.44
CA ILE A 193 -32.32 11.03 2.80
C ILE A 193 -32.80 12.12 1.87
N GLU A 194 -33.14 13.26 2.45
CA GLU A 194 -33.43 14.47 1.71
C GLU A 194 -32.13 15.01 1.10
N ILE A 195 -32.09 15.08 -0.23
CA ILE A 195 -30.98 15.65 -0.98
C ILE A 195 -31.41 17.04 -1.45
N LEU A 196 -30.70 18.07 -0.99
CA LEU A 196 -30.89 19.44 -1.48
C LEU A 196 -30.55 19.48 -2.98
N ASP A 197 -31.52 19.89 -3.79
CA ASP A 197 -31.32 20.10 -5.22
C ASP A 197 -30.64 21.45 -5.44
N ASP A 198 -29.32 21.43 -5.59
CA ASP A 198 -28.49 22.61 -5.87
C ASP A 198 -27.76 22.47 -7.21
N ASP A 199 -28.52 22.13 -8.25
CA ASP A 199 -28.04 22.09 -9.64
C ASP A 199 -27.57 23.48 -10.14
N ALA A 200 -27.82 24.57 -9.38
CA ALA A 200 -27.35 25.93 -9.68
C ALA A 200 -25.84 26.14 -9.40
N VAL A 201 -25.24 25.39 -8.49
CA VAL A 201 -23.81 25.56 -8.11
C VAL A 201 -22.86 24.74 -9.00
N SER A 202 -23.35 23.68 -9.66
CA SER A 202 -22.53 22.75 -10.45
C SER A 202 -22.75 22.90 -11.96
N VAL A 203 -22.38 24.05 -12.52
CA VAL A 203 -22.33 24.23 -13.99
C VAL A 203 -21.15 23.40 -14.54
N ILE A 204 -21.41 22.14 -14.89
CA ILE A 204 -20.56 21.43 -15.84
C ILE A 204 -20.91 22.03 -17.19
N SER A 205 -19.99 22.82 -17.76
CA SER A 205 -20.15 23.36 -19.11
C SER A 205 -20.51 22.22 -20.05
N ARG A 206 -21.73 22.23 -20.60
CA ARG A 206 -22.11 21.40 -21.75
C ARG A 206 -21.31 21.94 -22.93
N SER A 207 -20.07 21.48 -23.15
CA SER A 207 -19.47 21.68 -24.47
C SER A 207 -20.04 20.62 -25.39
N THR A 208 -20.66 21.08 -26.45
CA THR A 208 -21.07 20.31 -27.64
C THR A 208 -19.87 19.86 -28.48
N SER A 209 -18.69 19.72 -27.87
CA SER A 209 -17.50 19.24 -28.56
C SER A 209 -17.57 17.72 -28.59
N GLU A 210 -18.09 17.19 -29.70
CA GLU A 210 -18.08 15.80 -30.14
C GLU A 210 -16.65 15.26 -30.39
N ASP A 211 -15.66 15.71 -29.62
CA ASP A 211 -14.27 15.31 -29.79
C ASP A 211 -13.96 14.10 -28.92
N GLY A 212 -14.16 12.93 -29.51
CA GLY A 212 -13.34 11.75 -29.19
C GLY A 212 -14.01 10.61 -28.41
N VAL A 213 -15.33 10.45 -28.48
CA VAL A 213 -15.97 9.16 -28.14
C VAL A 213 -16.31 8.47 -29.45
N SER A 214 -15.74 7.29 -29.69
CA SER A 214 -16.06 6.53 -30.90
C SER A 214 -17.55 6.14 -30.89
N PRO A 215 -18.24 6.09 -32.05
CA PRO A 215 -19.65 5.67 -32.12
C PRO A 215 -19.90 4.31 -31.45
N ASP A 216 -18.90 3.42 -31.49
CA ASP A 216 -18.94 2.09 -30.89
C ASP A 216 -18.95 2.15 -29.35
N GLU A 217 -18.18 3.04 -28.72
CA GLU A 217 -18.17 3.22 -27.26
C GLU A 217 -19.53 3.72 -26.73
N ASN A 218 -20.23 4.59 -27.47
CA ASN A 218 -21.52 5.11 -27.02
C ASN A 218 -22.62 4.02 -26.98
N THR A 219 -22.51 2.96 -27.80
CA THR A 219 -23.44 1.80 -27.76
C THR A 219 -23.16 0.83 -26.61
N LEU A 220 -21.93 0.82 -26.09
CA LEU A 220 -21.50 -0.06 -24.99
C LEU A 220 -21.74 0.55 -23.60
N ALA A 221 -21.95 1.87 -23.53
CA ALA A 221 -22.24 2.57 -22.30
C ALA A 221 -23.52 2.01 -21.62
N LYS A 222 -23.40 1.62 -20.35
CA LYS A 222 -24.50 1.10 -19.53
C LYS A 222 -25.24 2.20 -18.77
N GLY A 223 -24.84 3.46 -18.95
CA GLY A 223 -25.39 4.64 -18.29
C GLY A 223 -24.31 5.70 -18.07
N ALA A 224 -24.63 6.71 -17.28
CA ALA A 224 -23.70 7.74 -16.85
C ALA A 224 -23.68 7.83 -15.32
N VAL A 225 -22.65 8.47 -14.76
CA VAL A 225 -22.53 8.75 -13.33
C VAL A 225 -23.76 9.52 -12.84
N GLY A 226 -24.46 8.93 -11.87
CA GLY A 226 -25.65 9.52 -11.26
C GLY A 226 -25.33 10.64 -10.28
N LYS A 227 -26.39 11.27 -9.77
CA LYS A 227 -26.33 12.27 -8.71
C LYS A 227 -26.74 11.69 -7.36
N ALA A 228 -26.54 12.46 -6.29
CA ALA A 228 -27.04 12.09 -4.97
C ALA A 228 -28.56 11.88 -5.01
N GLY A 229 -29.02 10.76 -4.43
CA GLY A 229 -30.42 10.34 -4.48
C GLY A 229 -30.74 9.32 -5.59
N ASP A 230 -29.96 9.29 -6.67
CA ASP A 230 -30.15 8.27 -7.72
C ASP A 230 -29.81 6.87 -7.19
N PRO A 231 -30.59 5.83 -7.55
CA PRO A 231 -30.31 4.47 -7.11
C PRO A 231 -28.98 3.96 -7.67
N LEU A 232 -28.25 3.19 -6.86
CA LEU A 232 -27.10 2.43 -7.35
C LEU A 232 -27.57 1.19 -8.13
N PRO A 233 -26.79 0.73 -9.14
CA PRO A 233 -26.99 -0.58 -9.73
C PRO A 233 -26.98 -1.70 -8.67
N PRO A 234 -27.62 -2.86 -8.92
CA PRO A 234 -27.59 -3.96 -7.97
C PRO A 234 -26.17 -4.51 -7.79
N PHE A 235 -25.78 -4.77 -6.53
CA PHE A 235 -24.53 -5.44 -6.20
C PHE A 235 -24.61 -6.91 -6.61
N LYS A 236 -23.67 -7.36 -7.45
CA LYS A 236 -23.52 -8.77 -7.83
C LYS A 236 -22.34 -9.35 -7.06
N HIS A 237 -22.56 -10.42 -6.31
CA HIS A 237 -21.54 -10.99 -5.41
C HIS A 237 -20.89 -9.93 -4.50
N HIS A 238 -21.71 -9.07 -3.89
CA HIS A 238 -21.30 -7.95 -3.02
C HIS A 238 -20.53 -6.81 -3.74
N MET A 239 -20.48 -6.80 -5.07
CA MET A 239 -19.71 -5.80 -5.81
C MET A 239 -20.49 -5.15 -6.96
N ILE A 240 -20.29 -3.85 -7.15
CA ILE A 240 -20.56 -3.13 -8.41
C ILE A 240 -19.20 -2.85 -9.05
N ARG A 241 -19.02 -3.21 -10.32
CA ARG A 241 -17.75 -3.07 -11.04
C ARG A 241 -17.97 -2.23 -12.28
N GLN A 242 -17.31 -1.08 -12.35
CA GLN A 242 -17.52 -0.09 -13.41
C GLN A 242 -16.18 0.40 -13.94
N ARG A 243 -16.09 0.51 -15.26
CA ARG A 243 -15.12 1.38 -15.94
C ARG A 243 -15.83 2.70 -16.25
N VAL A 244 -15.17 3.84 -16.07
CA VAL A 244 -15.77 5.17 -16.28
C VAL A 244 -14.85 6.01 -17.13
N ASP A 245 -15.36 6.59 -18.21
CA ASP A 245 -14.54 7.48 -19.04
C ASP A 245 -14.42 8.89 -18.43
N ARG A 246 -13.66 9.76 -19.09
CA ARG A 246 -13.47 11.17 -18.67
C ARG A 246 -14.75 12.03 -18.74
N HIS A 247 -15.80 11.54 -19.38
CA HIS A 247 -17.10 12.20 -19.54
C HIS A 247 -18.15 11.69 -18.54
N GLY A 248 -17.79 10.70 -17.72
CA GLY A 248 -18.69 10.09 -16.74
C GLY A 248 -19.61 9.03 -17.34
N ASN A 249 -19.33 8.52 -18.55
CA ASN A 249 -20.05 7.37 -19.10
C ASN A 249 -19.54 6.09 -18.43
N ILE A 250 -20.47 5.20 -18.09
CA ILE A 250 -20.20 3.96 -17.36
C ILE A 250 -20.19 2.78 -18.32
N PHE A 251 -19.14 1.96 -18.22
CA PHE A 251 -18.93 0.73 -18.95
C PHE A 251 -18.76 -0.43 -17.98
N GLU A 252 -18.93 -1.65 -18.48
CA GLU A 252 -18.61 -2.85 -17.70
C GLU A 252 -17.09 -2.98 -17.55
N LEU A 253 -16.62 -3.22 -16.32
CA LEU A 253 -15.22 -3.51 -16.07
C LEU A 253 -14.92 -4.97 -16.49
N PRO A 254 -13.80 -5.27 -17.17
CA PRO A 254 -13.40 -6.63 -17.55
C PRO A 254 -13.49 -7.62 -16.39
N HIS A 255 -13.69 -8.91 -16.66
CA HIS A 255 -13.83 -9.89 -15.59
C HIS A 255 -12.56 -9.94 -14.71
N ALA A 256 -12.67 -10.37 -13.46
CA ALA A 256 -11.52 -10.41 -12.55
C ALA A 256 -10.35 -11.26 -13.12
N SER A 257 -10.66 -12.30 -13.91
CA SER A 257 -9.66 -13.11 -14.62
C SER A 257 -8.92 -12.41 -15.75
N GLU A 258 -9.32 -11.20 -16.12
CA GLU A 258 -8.68 -10.37 -17.16
C GLU A 258 -7.95 -9.17 -16.55
N LEU A 259 -8.08 -8.95 -15.24
CA LEU A 259 -7.43 -7.86 -14.53
C LEU A 259 -6.09 -8.35 -13.96
N ALA A 260 -5.00 -7.69 -14.32
CA ALA A 260 -3.65 -8.04 -13.87
C ALA A 260 -3.54 -8.12 -12.34
N GLY A 261 -4.10 -7.14 -11.62
CA GLY A 261 -4.12 -7.12 -10.16
C GLY A 261 -4.87 -8.29 -9.51
N CYS A 262 -5.78 -8.94 -10.23
CA CYS A 262 -6.57 -10.07 -9.73
C CYS A 262 -6.05 -11.44 -10.19
N THR A 263 -5.14 -11.47 -11.17
CA THR A 263 -4.57 -12.70 -11.76
C THR A 263 -3.12 -12.95 -11.35
N MET A 264 -2.48 -11.97 -10.70
CA MET A 264 -1.12 -12.14 -10.18
C MET A 264 -1.07 -13.30 -9.16
N PRO A 265 0.00 -14.10 -9.13
CA PRO A 265 0.15 -15.14 -8.11
C PRO A 265 0.12 -14.51 -6.72
N ARG A 266 -0.69 -15.06 -5.80
CA ARG A 266 -0.81 -14.48 -4.45
C ARG A 266 0.53 -14.40 -3.71
N GLU A 267 1.48 -15.27 -4.05
CA GLU A 267 2.81 -15.33 -3.44
C GLU A 267 3.68 -14.12 -3.82
N GLU A 268 3.28 -13.40 -4.86
CA GLU A 268 3.91 -12.15 -5.26
C GLU A 268 3.46 -10.96 -4.42
N ILE A 269 2.36 -11.07 -3.68
CA ILE A 269 1.78 -9.97 -2.91
C ILE A 269 2.62 -9.67 -1.67
N GLY A 270 2.99 -8.41 -1.51
CA GLY A 270 3.86 -7.95 -0.43
C GLY A 270 5.34 -8.29 -0.63
N SER A 271 5.72 -9.07 -1.66
CA SER A 271 7.12 -9.42 -1.93
C SER A 271 7.90 -8.26 -2.56
N VAL A 272 9.15 -8.06 -2.14
CA VAL A 272 10.03 -7.07 -2.77
C VAL A 272 10.55 -7.62 -4.10
N LYS A 273 10.34 -6.86 -5.17
CA LYS A 273 10.72 -7.26 -6.52
C LYS A 273 12.14 -6.82 -6.89
N PRO A 274 12.85 -7.58 -7.75
CA PRO A 274 14.22 -7.26 -8.16
C PRO A 274 14.36 -5.87 -8.82
N GLY A 275 13.39 -5.48 -9.65
CA GLY A 275 13.41 -4.19 -10.36
C GLY A 275 13.41 -2.98 -9.41
N PRO A 276 12.41 -2.84 -8.51
CA PRO A 276 12.43 -1.84 -7.44
C PRO A 276 13.70 -1.88 -6.58
N ALA A 277 14.17 -3.07 -6.18
CA ALA A 277 15.39 -3.21 -5.38
C ALA A 277 16.62 -2.65 -6.11
N ARG A 278 16.80 -2.97 -7.39
CA ARG A 278 17.90 -2.44 -8.22
C ARG A 278 17.85 -0.91 -8.30
N ARG A 279 16.66 -0.33 -8.53
CA ARG A 279 16.49 1.13 -8.58
C ARG A 279 16.82 1.78 -7.23
N TRP A 280 16.38 1.17 -6.13
CA TRP A 280 16.69 1.64 -4.78
C TRP A 280 18.20 1.61 -4.51
N MET A 281 18.89 0.51 -4.82
CA MET A 281 20.35 0.40 -4.65
C MET A 281 21.11 1.46 -5.46
N ALA A 282 20.71 1.69 -6.71
CA ALA A 282 21.32 2.70 -7.58
C ALA A 282 21.10 4.12 -7.05
N ALA A 283 19.90 4.45 -6.58
CA ALA A 283 19.62 5.73 -5.94
C ALA A 283 20.44 5.87 -4.65
N LYS A 284 20.44 4.84 -3.81
CA LYS A 284 21.17 4.81 -2.55
C LYS A 284 22.67 5.05 -2.72
N ALA A 285 23.32 4.44 -3.71
CA ALA A 285 24.72 4.70 -4.02
C ALA A 285 25.00 6.19 -4.31
N LYS A 286 24.12 6.84 -5.10
CA LYS A 286 24.23 8.28 -5.39
C LYS A 286 24.07 9.14 -4.14
N PHE A 287 23.09 8.82 -3.30
CA PHE A 287 22.84 9.56 -2.04
C PHE A 287 23.96 9.35 -1.01
N ASP A 288 24.46 8.12 -0.87
CA ASP A 288 25.55 7.80 0.05
C ASP A 288 26.86 8.51 -0.35
N GLN A 289 27.10 8.69 -1.66
CA GLN A 289 28.21 9.52 -2.15
C GLN A 289 27.97 11.00 -1.85
N ARG A 290 26.79 11.53 -2.21
CA ARG A 290 26.46 12.96 -2.08
C ARG A 290 26.46 13.45 -0.63
N PHE A 291 25.96 12.62 0.29
CA PHE A 291 25.76 12.99 1.70
C PHE A 291 26.67 12.20 2.65
N ALA A 292 27.84 11.74 2.17
CA ALA A 292 28.75 10.91 2.95
C ALA A 292 29.15 11.54 4.30
N ARG A 293 29.39 12.86 4.31
CA ARG A 293 29.79 13.60 5.52
C ARG A 293 28.63 13.68 6.53
N GLU A 294 27.45 14.07 6.07
CA GLU A 294 26.24 14.19 6.87
C GLU A 294 25.83 12.82 7.43
N LYS A 295 25.88 11.77 6.61
CA LYS A 295 25.64 10.38 7.03
C LYS A 295 26.58 9.98 8.17
N ARG A 296 27.89 10.18 8.01
CA ARG A 296 28.89 9.87 9.07
C ARG A 296 28.65 10.68 10.34
N LYS A 297 28.33 11.98 10.22
CA LYS A 297 28.03 12.84 11.36
C LYS A 297 26.82 12.32 12.14
N VAL A 298 25.74 11.97 11.44
CA VAL A 298 24.51 11.42 12.04
C VAL A 298 24.77 10.05 12.68
N GLN A 299 25.51 9.16 12.00
CA GLN A 299 25.85 7.83 12.55
C GLN A 299 26.67 7.96 13.85
N ARG A 300 27.71 8.80 13.87
CA ARG A 300 28.51 9.05 15.09
C ARG A 300 27.66 9.61 16.22
N ARG A 301 26.77 10.56 15.92
CA ARG A 301 25.83 11.13 16.89
C ARG A 301 24.93 10.03 17.49
N ARG A 302 24.33 9.18 16.65
CA ARG A 302 23.45 8.08 17.10
C ARG A 302 24.16 7.04 17.95
N VAL A 303 25.39 6.65 17.58
CA VAL A 303 26.19 5.71 18.37
C VAL A 303 26.50 6.26 19.75
N ARG A 304 26.84 7.55 19.84
CA ARG A 304 27.07 8.23 21.12
C ARG A 304 25.79 8.29 21.97
N GLU A 305 24.69 8.78 21.41
CA GLU A 305 23.40 8.89 22.11
C GLU A 305 22.88 7.52 22.58
N MET A 306 23.02 6.48 21.75
CA MET A 306 22.66 5.11 22.12
C MET A 306 23.56 4.54 23.23
N GLY A 307 24.83 4.93 23.29
CA GLY A 307 25.74 4.59 24.38
C GLY A 307 25.40 5.27 25.71
N GLU A 308 24.90 6.51 25.65
CA GLU A 308 24.38 7.26 26.81
C GLU A 308 23.03 6.71 27.31
N GLY A 309 22.24 6.14 26.39
CA GLY A 309 20.94 5.54 26.66
C GLY A 309 19.79 6.54 26.52
N TYR A 310 18.67 6.05 26.01
CA TYR A 310 17.45 6.85 25.83
C TYR A 310 16.53 6.75 27.05
N GLU A 311 15.65 7.74 27.21
CA GLU A 311 14.56 7.72 28.18
C GLU A 311 13.61 6.54 27.92
N VAL A 312 13.09 5.98 29.00
CA VAL A 312 12.11 4.90 28.98
C VAL A 312 10.85 5.43 29.66
N PHE A 313 9.69 5.24 29.02
CA PHE A 313 8.44 5.85 29.48
C PHE A 313 7.55 4.77 30.08
N GLY A 314 7.57 4.59 31.41
CA GLY A 314 6.63 3.70 32.10
C GLY A 314 6.60 2.25 31.59
N GLY A 315 7.74 1.70 31.12
CA GLY A 315 7.83 0.37 30.53
C GLY A 315 7.68 0.34 29.00
N GLU A 316 7.37 1.47 28.37
CA GLU A 316 7.37 1.62 26.92
C GLU A 316 8.75 2.04 26.40
N VAL A 317 9.10 1.49 25.22
CA VAL A 317 10.33 1.82 24.49
C VAL A 317 9.90 2.33 23.11
N PRO A 318 9.64 3.65 22.96
CA PRO A 318 9.27 4.22 21.68
C PRO A 318 10.35 3.93 20.62
N PRO A 319 9.97 3.76 19.35
CA PRO A 319 10.92 3.43 18.31
C PRO A 319 11.96 4.56 18.16
N PRO A 320 13.22 4.25 17.81
CA PRO A 320 14.26 5.28 17.59
C PRO A 320 13.95 6.26 16.46
N SER A 321 12.86 6.10 15.71
CA SER A 321 12.36 7.09 14.74
C SER A 321 11.46 8.16 15.39
N ALA A 322 10.86 7.88 16.54
CA ALA A 322 10.03 8.82 17.28
C ALA A 322 10.88 9.84 18.05
N MET A 323 10.40 11.08 18.14
CA MET A 323 11.03 12.14 18.95
C MET A 323 11.20 11.69 20.42
N ALA A 324 10.19 11.04 20.99
CA ALA A 324 10.23 10.50 22.35
C ALA A 324 11.33 9.44 22.52
N GLY A 325 11.49 8.55 21.54
CA GLY A 325 12.50 7.48 21.55
C GLY A 325 13.94 7.95 21.32
N ARG A 326 14.15 9.26 21.10
CA ARG A 326 15.48 9.88 20.95
C ARG A 326 15.85 10.83 22.09
N ARG A 327 15.02 10.94 23.13
CA ARG A 327 15.38 11.72 24.31
C ARG A 327 16.48 11.00 25.07
N VAL A 328 17.64 11.63 25.16
CA VAL A 328 18.76 11.10 25.94
C VAL A 328 18.48 11.35 27.41
N LYS A 329 18.72 10.35 28.27
CA LYS A 329 18.45 10.46 29.71
C LYS A 329 19.07 11.74 30.29
N GLY A 330 18.24 12.57 30.94
CA GLY A 330 18.69 13.76 31.65
C GLY A 330 19.11 14.94 30.75
N LYS A 331 18.74 14.93 29.46
CA LYS A 331 18.93 16.06 28.54
C LYS A 331 17.57 16.51 28.01
N GLU A 332 17.32 17.82 28.02
CA GLU A 332 16.16 18.39 27.34
C GLU A 332 16.19 18.04 25.85
N ALA A 333 15.01 17.81 25.26
CA ALA A 333 14.90 17.49 23.85
C ALA A 333 15.50 18.63 23.02
N ALA A 334 16.51 18.33 22.20
CA ALA A 334 17.01 19.29 21.23
C ALA A 334 15.87 19.62 20.23
N GLU A 335 15.53 20.90 20.11
CA GLU A 335 14.66 21.46 19.06
C GLU A 335 15.16 21.07 17.66
#